data_AF-A0A419YA87-F1
#
_entry.id   AF-A0A419YA87-F1
#
_cell.length_a   1.000
_cell.length_b   1.000
_cell.length_c   1.000
_cell.angle_alpha   90.00
_cell.angle_beta   90.00
_cell.angle_gamma   90.00
#
_symmetry.space_group_name_H-M   'P 1'
#
loop_
_entity.id
_entity.type
_entity.pdbx_description
1 polymer ?
#
loop_
_entity_poly.entity_id
_entity_poly.type
_entity_poly.pdbx_seq_one_letter_code
_entity_poly.pdbx_strand_id
1 'polypeptide(L)'
;MRGVTVNPLDWSLLHGAVPVLLLVAGWVSLLGLAVSGTPRWWTRRVPLAVLVAAALTALIVVAVDHWWHPFPEDLPNDVVRWIAIALLGLCLAAVRLPVLRRRGRVLAPVAAALVVSMAASEVNRHYQEYPTLRAMLAPRTDALPTGRTANTVAVPPGRTLSEVWRPPSGLPAKGTLSSVAVPGTTSGFRARDGYVYLPPAYRADPRPLLPVVVLMAGQPGSPADWVNSGGVQQVLDDFAAAHGGLAPVVVMVDPLGSELGNTLCMDSSLGKVQTYLAQDVPDWVRAHLQTATDRRARSIGGISFGGTCSLQLAVNAPQVYGSFADLSGQSEPTLGSHDETVKEAFGGDESAFDAVDPAHLMARRTFPDTAGLFMVGSADGEFEPQQRQMYAAATAAGMHTEFRTVPGGHNWSTFHAEITVAVPWLARQQGLIR
;
A
#
# COMPACT_ATOMS: atom_id res chain seq x y z
N MET A 1 -7.01 -32.43 -21.65
CA MET A 1 -6.49 -31.21 -20.97
C MET A 1 -7.00 -30.02 -21.78
N ARG A 2 -8.09 -29.37 -21.35
CA ARG A 2 -8.56 -28.15 -22.00
C ARG A 2 -7.53 -27.08 -21.69
N GLY A 3 -6.87 -26.54 -22.72
CA GLY A 3 -5.93 -25.44 -22.58
C GLY A 3 -6.64 -24.28 -21.89
N VAL A 4 -6.23 -23.97 -20.66
CA VAL A 4 -6.68 -22.76 -19.99
C VAL A 4 -6.11 -21.62 -20.82
N THR A 5 -6.93 -20.97 -21.64
CA THR A 5 -6.54 -19.73 -22.30
C THR A 5 -6.34 -18.69 -21.20
N VAL A 6 -5.07 -18.43 -20.87
CA VAL A 6 -4.70 -17.41 -19.89
C VAL A 6 -5.20 -16.07 -20.43
N ASN A 7 -6.12 -15.42 -19.72
CA ASN A 7 -6.66 -14.14 -20.12
C ASN A 7 -5.51 -13.12 -20.17
N PRO A 8 -5.34 -12.33 -21.25
CA PRO A 8 -4.26 -11.34 -21.35
C PRO A 8 -4.19 -10.35 -20.19
N LEU A 9 -5.32 -10.10 -19.51
CA LEU A 9 -5.36 -9.27 -18.32
C LEU A 9 -4.57 -9.85 -17.13
N ASP A 10 -4.35 -11.17 -17.12
CA ASP A 10 -3.67 -11.90 -16.06
C ASP A 10 -2.19 -12.18 -16.41
N TRP A 11 -1.70 -11.66 -17.54
CA TRP A 11 -0.28 -11.78 -17.87
C TRP A 11 0.56 -10.91 -16.93
N SER A 12 1.65 -11.49 -16.42
CA SER A 12 2.56 -10.76 -15.54
C SER A 12 3.24 -9.61 -16.28
N LEU A 13 3.19 -8.43 -15.68
CA LEU A 13 3.95 -7.24 -16.11
C LEU A 13 5.30 -7.14 -15.41
N LEU A 14 5.57 -8.01 -14.42
CA LEU A 14 6.78 -7.99 -13.61
C LEU A 14 7.83 -9.00 -14.08
N HIS A 15 7.38 -10.16 -14.57
CA HIS A 15 8.23 -11.27 -14.94
C HIS A 15 7.78 -11.92 -16.26
N GLY A 16 8.67 -12.69 -16.88
CA GLY A 16 8.36 -13.48 -18.07
C GLY A 16 8.41 -12.68 -19.38
N ALA A 17 7.69 -13.17 -20.39
CA ALA A 17 7.87 -12.71 -21.77
C ALA A 17 7.45 -11.25 -21.99
N VAL A 18 6.38 -10.78 -21.34
CA VAL A 18 5.82 -9.43 -21.58
C VAL A 18 6.84 -8.32 -21.27
N PRO A 19 7.37 -8.19 -20.04
CA PRO A 19 8.35 -7.13 -19.75
C PRO A 19 9.65 -7.31 -20.55
N VAL A 20 10.09 -8.54 -20.80
CA VAL A 20 11.30 -8.79 -21.62
C VAL A 20 11.11 -8.34 -23.06
N LEU A 21 9.96 -8.65 -23.68
CA LEU A 21 9.65 -8.23 -25.05
C LEU A 21 9.52 -6.71 -25.15
N LEU A 22 8.89 -6.05 -24.16
CA LEU A 22 8.82 -4.60 -24.08
C LEU A 22 10.20 -3.97 -23.94
N LEU A 23 11.07 -4.52 -23.09
CA LEU A 23 12.44 -4.06 -22.91
C LEU A 23 13.25 -4.17 -24.21
N VAL A 24 13.20 -5.32 -24.88
CA VAL A 24 13.89 -5.51 -26.17
C VAL A 24 13.31 -4.57 -27.25
N ALA A 25 11.99 -4.48 -27.36
CA ALA A 25 11.34 -3.61 -28.34
C ALA A 25 11.67 -2.13 -28.11
N GLY A 26 11.73 -1.69 -26.84
CA GLY A 26 12.11 -0.34 -26.46
C GLY A 26 13.56 -0.01 -26.81
N TRP A 27 14.52 -0.88 -26.48
CA TRP A 27 15.92 -0.68 -26.87
C TRP A 27 16.14 -0.68 -28.38
N VAL A 28 15.51 -1.62 -29.12
CA VAL A 28 15.56 -1.65 -30.59
C VAL A 28 14.96 -0.37 -31.17
N SER A 29 13.86 0.11 -30.60
CA SER A 29 13.21 1.36 -31.02
C SER A 29 14.08 2.58 -30.74
N LEU A 30 14.71 2.65 -29.56
CA LEU A 30 15.62 3.72 -29.21
C LEU A 30 16.85 3.75 -30.13
N LEU A 31 17.45 2.59 -30.41
CA LEU A 31 18.55 2.47 -31.37
C LEU A 31 18.09 2.86 -32.79
N GLY A 32 16.90 2.43 -33.21
CA GLY A 32 16.30 2.81 -34.49
C GLY A 32 16.07 4.32 -34.60
N LEU A 33 15.73 4.99 -33.50
CA LEU A 33 15.63 6.44 -33.40
C LEU A 33 16.99 7.13 -33.33
N ALA A 34 18.02 6.50 -32.78
CA ALA A 34 19.35 7.08 -32.58
C ALA A 34 20.32 6.87 -33.76
N VAL A 35 20.17 5.84 -34.59
CA VAL A 35 21.13 5.51 -35.67
C VAL A 35 20.76 6.20 -36.98
N SER A 36 21.72 6.91 -37.59
CA SER A 36 21.61 7.55 -38.91
C SER A 36 22.94 7.55 -39.63
N GLY A 37 22.93 7.41 -40.96
CA GLY A 37 24.13 7.50 -41.81
C GLY A 37 24.66 8.91 -42.05
N THR A 38 24.06 9.94 -41.44
CA THR A 38 24.41 11.34 -41.72
C THR A 38 25.31 11.93 -40.62
N PRO A 39 26.47 12.55 -40.93
CA PRO A 39 27.36 13.13 -39.91
C PRO A 39 26.71 14.24 -39.07
N ARG A 40 25.81 15.03 -39.67
CA ARG A 40 25.03 16.08 -38.97
C ARG A 40 24.10 15.52 -37.89
N TRP A 41 23.69 14.26 -38.02
CA TRP A 41 22.87 13.61 -37.02
C TRP A 41 23.64 13.41 -35.70
N TRP A 42 24.84 12.85 -35.80
CA TRP A 42 25.72 12.58 -34.67
C TRP A 42 26.32 13.85 -34.05
N THR A 43 26.60 14.87 -34.86
CA THR A 43 27.25 16.11 -34.38
C THR A 43 26.28 17.19 -33.89
N ARG A 44 24.99 17.13 -34.27
CA ARG A 44 24.02 18.18 -33.90
C ARG A 44 22.72 17.64 -33.33
N ARG A 45 22.07 16.68 -34.00
CA ARG A 45 20.72 16.23 -33.64
C ARG A 45 20.68 15.36 -32.39
N VAL A 46 21.57 14.36 -32.30
CA VAL A 46 21.67 13.50 -31.12
C VAL A 46 22.13 14.29 -29.88
N PRO A 47 23.19 15.12 -29.93
CA PRO A 47 23.57 15.95 -28.79
C PRO A 47 22.45 16.89 -28.34
N LEU A 48 21.72 17.52 -29.28
CA LEU A 48 20.57 18.35 -28.94
C LEU A 48 19.48 17.53 -28.23
N ALA A 49 19.12 16.35 -28.74
CA ALA A 49 18.12 15.50 -28.12
C ALA A 49 18.53 15.05 -26.71
N VAL A 50 19.81 14.72 -26.51
CA VAL A 50 20.37 14.36 -25.19
C VAL A 50 20.31 15.55 -24.23
N LEU A 51 20.74 16.74 -24.66
CA LEU A 51 20.72 17.94 -23.82
C LEU A 51 19.28 18.33 -23.43
N VAL A 52 18.35 18.30 -24.38
CA VAL A 52 16.94 18.60 -24.11
C VAL A 52 16.34 17.55 -23.18
N ALA A 53 16.59 16.26 -23.41
CA ALA A 53 16.11 15.20 -22.53
C ALA A 53 16.65 15.35 -21.11
N ALA A 54 17.95 15.61 -20.94
CA ALA A 54 18.57 15.83 -19.64
C ALA A 54 17.99 17.06 -18.93
N ALA A 55 17.78 18.17 -19.65
CA ALA A 55 17.15 19.37 -19.09
C ALA A 55 15.70 19.11 -18.67
N LEU A 56 14.93 18.37 -19.47
CA LEU A 56 13.55 17.98 -19.13
C LEU A 56 13.51 17.02 -17.94
N THR A 57 14.44 16.07 -17.84
CA THR A 57 14.55 15.18 -16.67
C THR A 57 14.85 15.98 -15.42
N ALA A 58 15.84 16.87 -15.45
CA ALA A 58 16.17 17.74 -14.32
C ALA A 58 14.98 18.62 -13.92
N LEU A 59 14.23 19.15 -14.90
CA LEU A 59 13.02 19.92 -14.64
C LEU A 59 11.93 19.06 -13.99
N ILE A 60 11.73 17.81 -14.42
CA ILE A 60 10.77 16.90 -13.80
C ILE A 60 11.18 16.59 -12.36
N VAL A 61 12.45 16.27 -12.11
CA VAL A 61 12.98 16.00 -10.76
C VAL A 61 12.73 17.22 -9.86
N VAL A 62 13.14 18.41 -10.28
CA VAL A 62 12.89 19.64 -9.49
C VAL A 62 11.39 19.90 -9.29
N ALA A 63 10.57 19.68 -10.32
CA ALA A 63 9.14 19.90 -10.22
C ALA A 63 8.46 18.91 -9.27
N VAL A 64 8.85 17.63 -9.29
CA VAL A 64 8.27 16.59 -8.44
C VAL A 64 8.83 16.68 -7.02
N ASP A 65 10.15 16.68 -6.87
CA ASP A 65 10.82 16.54 -5.57
C ASP A 65 10.92 17.86 -4.80
N HIS A 66 10.69 19.03 -5.42
CA HIS A 66 10.86 20.33 -4.73
C HIS A 66 9.71 21.33 -4.90
N TRP A 67 8.89 21.23 -5.95
CA TRP A 67 7.82 22.21 -6.19
C TRP A 67 6.42 21.67 -5.92
N TRP A 68 6.14 20.46 -6.41
CA TRP A 68 4.85 19.81 -6.25
C TRP A 68 4.84 18.91 -5.01
N HIS A 69 5.95 18.22 -4.74
CA HIS A 69 6.16 17.36 -3.57
C HIS A 69 5.00 16.38 -3.30
N PRO A 70 4.62 15.55 -4.30
CA PRO A 70 3.50 14.61 -4.14
C PRO A 70 3.85 13.42 -3.23
N PHE A 71 5.14 13.22 -2.94
CA PHE A 71 5.68 12.16 -2.08
C PHE A 71 6.63 12.79 -1.06
N PRO A 72 6.69 12.27 0.17
CA PRO A 72 7.67 12.75 1.17
C PRO A 72 9.13 12.43 0.81
N GLU A 73 9.34 11.37 0.04
CA GLU A 73 10.66 10.86 -0.33
C GLU A 73 11.00 11.28 -1.77
N ASP A 74 12.28 11.49 -2.06
CA ASP A 74 12.78 11.83 -3.41
C ASP A 74 12.52 10.69 -4.42
N LEU A 75 12.43 11.03 -5.71
CA LEU A 75 12.35 10.01 -6.76
C LEU A 75 13.58 9.08 -6.77
N PRO A 76 13.40 7.74 -6.75
CA PRO A 76 14.50 6.80 -6.80
C PRO A 76 15.38 6.99 -8.04
N ASN A 77 16.69 6.92 -7.85
CA ASN A 77 17.68 7.15 -8.91
C ASN A 77 17.45 6.28 -10.17
N ASP A 78 16.97 5.06 -10.01
CA ASP A 78 16.66 4.17 -11.12
C ASP A 78 15.36 4.55 -11.86
N VAL A 79 14.34 5.03 -11.14
CA VAL A 79 13.13 5.63 -11.73
C VAL A 79 13.49 6.85 -12.57
N VAL A 80 14.34 7.75 -12.03
CA VAL A 80 14.83 8.93 -12.74
C VAL A 80 15.55 8.55 -14.05
N ARG A 81 16.36 7.47 -14.04
CA ARG A 81 17.03 6.97 -15.26
C ARG A 81 16.03 6.50 -16.31
N TRP A 82 14.96 5.81 -15.93
CA TRP A 82 13.93 5.38 -16.87
C TRP A 82 13.12 6.55 -17.43
N ILE A 83 12.80 7.55 -16.61
CA ILE A 83 12.21 8.82 -17.08
C ILE A 83 13.13 9.49 -18.11
N ALA A 84 14.44 9.56 -17.83
CA ALA A 84 15.42 10.11 -18.77
C ALA A 84 15.46 9.36 -20.11
N ILE A 85 15.40 8.03 -20.08
CA ILE A 85 15.35 7.19 -21.30
C ILE A 85 14.05 7.45 -22.08
N ALA A 86 12.91 7.56 -21.42
CA ALA A 86 11.63 7.89 -22.06
C ALA A 86 11.69 9.25 -22.77
N LEU A 87 12.18 10.28 -22.08
CA LEU A 87 12.35 11.62 -22.63
C LEU A 87 13.35 11.66 -23.78
N LEU A 88 14.44 10.88 -23.69
CA LEU A 88 15.40 10.74 -24.79
C LEU A 88 14.74 10.14 -26.03
N GLY A 89 13.91 9.10 -25.88
CA GLY A 89 13.15 8.51 -26.98
C GLY A 89 12.22 9.53 -27.66
N LEU A 90 11.48 10.30 -26.86
CA LEU A 90 10.59 11.37 -27.35
C LEU A 90 11.38 12.46 -28.08
N CYS A 91 12.49 12.93 -27.51
CA CYS A 91 13.34 13.96 -28.10
C CYS A 91 13.97 13.49 -29.41
N LEU A 92 14.49 12.26 -29.45
CA LEU A 92 15.04 11.66 -30.66
C LEU A 92 13.99 11.53 -31.76
N ALA A 93 12.77 11.10 -31.43
CA ALA A 93 11.67 11.06 -32.39
C ALA A 93 11.32 12.45 -32.92
N ALA A 94 11.21 13.45 -32.04
CA ALA A 94 10.91 14.83 -32.41
C ALA A 94 11.95 15.42 -33.38
N VAL A 95 13.25 15.23 -33.11
CA VAL A 95 14.31 15.75 -34.00
C VAL A 95 14.46 14.93 -35.29
N ARG A 96 13.98 13.67 -35.33
CA ARG A 96 14.01 12.79 -36.51
C ARG A 96 12.83 13.03 -37.45
N LEU A 97 11.64 13.33 -36.92
CA LEU A 97 10.40 13.51 -37.70
C LEU A 97 10.54 14.40 -38.95
N PRO A 98 11.20 15.58 -38.90
CA PRO A 98 11.31 16.48 -40.06
C PRO A 98 12.10 15.88 -41.23
N VAL A 99 13.06 14.98 -40.95
CA VAL A 99 13.96 14.41 -41.96
C VAL A 99 13.47 13.09 -42.55
N LEU A 100 12.38 12.51 -42.01
CA LEU A 100 11.85 11.23 -42.44
C LEU A 100 10.87 11.33 -43.62
N ARG A 101 10.92 10.33 -44.50
CA ARG A 101 9.90 10.09 -45.56
C ARG A 101 8.58 9.64 -44.92
N ARG A 102 7.47 9.62 -45.68
CA ARG A 102 6.11 9.32 -45.17
C ARG A 102 6.03 8.11 -44.22
N ARG A 103 6.64 6.96 -44.57
CA ARG A 103 6.65 5.77 -43.70
C ARG A 103 7.38 6.01 -42.37
N GLY A 104 8.52 6.70 -42.41
CA GLY A 104 9.27 7.03 -41.19
C GLY A 104 8.54 8.01 -40.27
N ARG A 105 7.71 8.90 -40.81
CA ARG A 105 6.88 9.81 -40.01
C ARG A 105 5.79 9.09 -39.19
N VAL A 106 5.39 7.89 -39.61
CA VAL A 106 4.49 7.02 -38.85
C VAL A 106 5.27 6.14 -37.87
N LEU A 107 6.42 5.62 -38.28
CA LEU A 107 7.22 4.70 -37.46
C LEU A 107 7.93 5.40 -36.28
N ALA A 108 8.33 6.67 -36.41
CA ALA A 108 9.04 7.36 -35.34
C ALA A 108 8.18 7.58 -34.07
N PRO A 109 6.91 8.02 -34.15
CA PRO A 109 6.01 8.07 -32.99
C PRO A 109 5.77 6.69 -32.36
N VAL A 110 5.63 5.63 -33.17
CA VAL A 110 5.47 4.25 -32.67
C VAL A 110 6.72 3.80 -31.91
N ALA A 111 7.90 4.06 -32.46
CA ALA A 111 9.17 3.78 -31.77
C ALA A 111 9.28 4.55 -30.45
N ALA A 112 8.89 5.84 -30.44
CA ALA A 112 8.88 6.64 -29.21
C ALA A 112 7.92 6.07 -28.17
N ALA A 113 6.71 5.67 -28.59
CA ALA A 113 5.72 5.03 -27.72
C ALA A 113 6.26 3.73 -27.11
N LEU A 114 6.98 2.90 -27.89
CA LEU A 114 7.62 1.68 -27.37
C LEU A 114 8.72 1.97 -26.35
N VAL A 115 9.50 3.05 -26.53
CA VAL A 115 10.50 3.49 -25.53
C VAL A 115 9.82 3.95 -24.24
N VAL A 116 8.72 4.72 -24.36
CA VAL A 116 7.93 5.16 -23.19
C VAL A 116 7.29 3.97 -22.48
N SER A 117 6.70 3.02 -23.21
CA SER A 117 6.13 1.79 -22.64
C SER A 117 7.19 0.94 -21.94
N MET A 118 8.40 0.83 -22.50
CA MET A 118 9.53 0.17 -21.83
C MET A 118 9.88 0.86 -20.51
N ALA A 119 10.07 2.18 -20.53
CA ALA A 119 10.40 2.93 -19.32
C ALA A 119 9.31 2.82 -18.25
N ALA A 120 8.03 2.94 -18.65
CA ALA A 120 6.89 2.73 -17.75
C ALA A 120 6.84 1.31 -17.18
N SER A 121 7.17 0.30 -18.00
CA SER A 121 7.25 -1.09 -17.54
C SER A 121 8.34 -1.26 -16.48
N GLU A 122 9.50 -0.62 -16.63
CA GLU A 122 10.61 -0.74 -15.68
C GLU A 122 10.38 0.07 -14.40
N VAL A 123 9.73 1.24 -14.49
CA VAL A 123 9.22 1.97 -13.31
C VAL A 123 8.18 1.12 -12.56
N ASN A 124 7.25 0.49 -13.27
CA ASN A 124 6.30 -0.44 -12.65
C ASN A 124 7.00 -1.65 -12.01
N ARG A 125 8.14 -2.12 -12.55
CA ARG A 125 8.91 -3.22 -11.94
C ARG A 125 9.68 -2.81 -10.69
N HIS A 126 9.99 -1.53 -10.54
CA HIS A 126 10.56 -0.97 -9.31
C HIS A 126 9.55 -1.07 -8.16
N TYR A 127 8.38 -0.44 -8.31
CA TYR A 127 7.35 -0.37 -7.26
C TYR A 127 6.46 -1.62 -7.19
N GLN A 128 6.37 -2.37 -8.29
CA GLN A 128 5.49 -3.51 -8.48
C GLN A 128 4.00 -3.19 -8.32
N GLU A 129 3.63 -1.93 -8.56
CA GLU A 129 2.28 -1.39 -8.39
C GLU A 129 1.23 -2.16 -9.18
N TYR A 130 1.53 -2.51 -10.43
CA TYR A 130 0.62 -3.27 -11.28
C TYR A 130 1.26 -4.61 -11.66
N PRO A 131 1.04 -5.69 -10.88
CA PRO A 131 1.59 -7.00 -11.21
C PRO A 131 1.03 -7.58 -12.51
N THR A 132 -0.19 -7.18 -12.87
CA THR A 132 -0.91 -7.55 -14.09
C THR A 132 -1.75 -6.37 -14.59
N LEU A 133 -2.26 -6.43 -15.82
CA LEU A 133 -3.21 -5.41 -16.32
C LEU A 133 -4.54 -5.41 -15.55
N ARG A 134 -4.93 -6.54 -14.94
CA ARG A 134 -6.12 -6.62 -14.08
C ARG A 134 -6.00 -5.72 -12.86
N ALA A 135 -4.79 -5.54 -12.32
CA ALA A 135 -4.56 -4.72 -11.13
C ALA A 135 -4.93 -3.23 -11.34
N MET A 136 -5.00 -2.77 -12.59
CA MET A 136 -5.44 -1.42 -12.94
C MET A 136 -6.97 -1.26 -12.93
N LEU A 137 -7.73 -2.34 -12.75
CA LEU A 137 -9.19 -2.33 -12.74
C LEU A 137 -9.71 -2.36 -11.29
N ALA A 138 -10.92 -1.84 -11.10
CA ALA A 138 -11.62 -2.00 -9.82
C ALA A 138 -11.74 -3.49 -9.44
N PRO A 139 -11.45 -3.86 -8.19
CA PRO A 139 -11.67 -5.20 -7.68
C PRO A 139 -13.09 -5.71 -7.94
N ARG A 140 -13.21 -7.00 -8.21
CA ARG A 140 -14.52 -7.64 -8.28
C ARG A 140 -15.02 -7.89 -6.86
N THR A 141 -16.21 -7.38 -6.57
CA THR A 141 -16.80 -7.46 -5.23
C THR A 141 -18.21 -8.03 -5.28
N ASP A 142 -18.60 -8.67 -4.17
CA ASP A 142 -19.96 -9.10 -3.89
C ASP A 142 -20.66 -8.10 -2.96
N ALA A 143 -21.98 -8.20 -2.84
CA ALA A 143 -22.74 -7.46 -1.83
C ALA A 143 -22.31 -7.85 -0.41
N LEU A 144 -22.17 -6.86 0.49
CA LEU A 144 -21.81 -7.09 1.88
C LEU A 144 -22.94 -7.85 2.61
N PRO A 145 -22.66 -9.04 3.19
CA PRO A 145 -23.60 -9.72 4.06
C PRO A 145 -23.79 -8.95 5.38
N THR A 146 -24.89 -8.21 5.51
CA THR A 146 -25.17 -7.30 6.65
C THR A 146 -26.07 -7.90 7.74
N GLY A 147 -26.39 -9.19 7.69
CA GLY A 147 -27.30 -9.84 8.65
C GLY A 147 -26.64 -10.20 9.99
N ARG A 148 -27.36 -10.00 11.11
CA ARG A 148 -27.03 -10.53 12.44
C ARG A 148 -27.69 -11.90 12.66
N THR A 149 -27.00 -12.82 13.34
CA THR A 149 -27.58 -14.09 13.82
C THR A 149 -27.70 -14.08 15.34
N ALA A 150 -28.71 -14.79 15.87
CA ALA A 150 -28.90 -14.96 17.31
C ALA A 150 -27.88 -15.95 17.91
N ASN A 151 -27.45 -16.94 17.13
CA ASN A 151 -26.58 -18.01 17.61
C ASN A 151 -25.11 -17.65 17.32
N THR A 152 -24.37 -17.29 18.38
CA THR A 152 -22.99 -16.82 18.26
C THR A 152 -22.05 -17.54 19.22
N VAL A 153 -20.76 -17.62 18.85
CA VAL A 153 -19.69 -18.11 19.71
C VAL A 153 -18.73 -16.96 20.00
N ALA A 154 -18.67 -16.54 21.26
CA ALA A 154 -17.65 -15.63 21.76
C ALA A 154 -16.47 -16.41 22.36
N VAL A 155 -15.30 -15.77 22.42
CA VAL A 155 -14.09 -16.37 23.00
C VAL A 155 -14.12 -16.23 24.53
N PRO A 156 -14.14 -17.33 25.30
CA PRO A 156 -14.00 -17.27 26.76
C PRO A 156 -12.61 -16.78 27.18
N PRO A 157 -12.46 -16.18 28.39
CA PRO A 157 -11.15 -15.79 28.90
C PRO A 157 -10.15 -16.94 28.90
N GLY A 158 -8.93 -16.69 28.40
CA GLY A 158 -7.82 -17.66 28.36
C GLY A 158 -7.94 -18.76 27.30
N ARG A 159 -8.89 -18.64 26.36
CA ARG A 159 -9.09 -19.56 25.23
C ARG A 159 -8.94 -18.81 23.92
N THR A 160 -8.85 -19.54 22.81
CA THR A 160 -8.89 -18.98 21.46
C THR A 160 -10.14 -19.43 20.71
N LEU A 161 -10.53 -18.69 19.68
CA LEU A 161 -11.70 -19.02 18.88
C LEU A 161 -11.58 -20.40 18.23
N SER A 162 -10.39 -20.74 17.72
CA SER A 162 -10.08 -22.05 17.13
C SER A 162 -10.20 -23.24 18.10
N GLU A 163 -10.19 -23.00 19.42
CA GLU A 163 -10.38 -24.04 20.43
C GLU A 163 -11.86 -24.30 20.74
N VAL A 164 -12.69 -23.26 20.63
CA VAL A 164 -14.09 -23.28 21.09
C VAL A 164 -15.11 -23.34 19.96
N TRP A 165 -14.71 -23.00 18.73
CA TRP A 165 -15.54 -23.06 17.55
C TRP A 165 -15.07 -24.15 16.58
N ARG A 166 -16.01 -24.84 15.95
CA ARG A 166 -15.77 -25.86 14.93
C ARG A 166 -16.55 -25.52 13.66
N PRO A 167 -15.97 -25.70 12.47
CA PRO A 167 -16.67 -25.40 11.23
C PRO A 167 -17.90 -26.30 11.04
N PRO A 168 -19.10 -25.73 10.81
CA PRO A 168 -20.23 -26.52 10.34
C PRO A 168 -19.99 -27.02 8.91
N SER A 169 -20.80 -27.99 8.48
CA SER A 169 -20.80 -28.44 7.08
C SER A 169 -21.35 -27.34 6.16
N GLY A 170 -20.87 -27.30 4.91
CA GLY A 170 -21.40 -26.40 3.88
C GLY A 170 -20.89 -24.96 3.92
N LEU A 171 -19.83 -24.68 4.68
CA LEU A 171 -19.15 -23.38 4.56
C LEU A 171 -18.62 -23.16 3.13
N PRO A 172 -18.70 -21.92 2.61
CA PRO A 172 -18.02 -21.57 1.37
C PRO A 172 -16.52 -21.84 1.46
N ALA A 173 -15.90 -22.20 0.34
CA ALA A 173 -14.46 -22.44 0.29
C ALA A 173 -13.61 -21.17 0.45
N LYS A 174 -14.21 -19.99 0.18
CA LYS A 174 -13.55 -18.69 0.17
C LYS A 174 -14.38 -17.64 0.89
N GLY A 175 -13.71 -16.60 1.37
CA GLY A 175 -14.33 -15.43 1.94
C GLY A 175 -15.05 -14.58 0.89
N THR A 176 -15.70 -13.53 1.38
CA THR A 176 -16.42 -12.54 0.56
C THR A 176 -15.67 -11.23 0.60
N LEU A 177 -15.41 -10.64 -0.57
CA LEU A 177 -14.89 -9.29 -0.68
C LEU A 177 -16.02 -8.35 -1.10
N SER A 178 -16.24 -7.27 -0.36
CA SER A 178 -17.29 -6.29 -0.63
C SER A 178 -16.72 -4.88 -0.66
N SER A 179 -17.14 -4.06 -1.64
CA SER A 179 -16.90 -2.61 -1.59
C SER A 179 -17.85 -1.95 -0.61
N VAL A 180 -17.34 -1.01 0.19
CA VAL A 180 -18.10 -0.32 1.23
C VAL A 180 -17.71 1.16 1.31
N ALA A 181 -18.66 2.01 1.69
CA ALA A 181 -18.38 3.38 2.09
C ALA A 181 -18.39 3.47 3.62
N VAL A 182 -17.30 3.96 4.21
CA VAL A 182 -17.22 4.27 5.65
C VAL A 182 -17.23 5.80 5.79
N PRO A 183 -18.37 6.41 6.15
CA PRO A 183 -18.50 7.86 6.19
C PRO A 183 -17.77 8.44 7.40
N GLY A 184 -17.01 9.53 7.19
CA GLY A 184 -16.42 10.34 8.26
C GLY A 184 -17.48 11.17 8.99
N THR A 185 -18.40 10.51 9.70
CA THR A 185 -19.56 11.16 10.32
C THR A 185 -19.15 12.14 11.43
N THR A 186 -18.14 11.75 12.22
CA THR A 186 -17.59 12.55 13.32
C THR A 186 -16.41 13.40 12.84
N SER A 187 -15.51 12.80 12.07
CA SER A 187 -14.31 13.47 11.55
C SER A 187 -14.62 14.54 10.49
N GLY A 188 -15.71 14.40 9.73
CA GLY A 188 -15.94 15.14 8.50
C GLY A 188 -14.98 14.76 7.37
N PHE A 189 -14.13 13.74 7.57
CA PHE A 189 -13.15 13.31 6.59
C PHE A 189 -13.81 12.61 5.41
N ARG A 190 -13.36 12.93 4.20
CA ARG A 190 -13.90 12.38 2.95
C ARG A 190 -12.99 11.27 2.44
N ALA A 191 -13.13 10.09 3.04
CA ALA A 191 -12.48 8.87 2.57
C ALA A 191 -13.10 8.39 1.24
N ARG A 192 -12.28 7.82 0.35
CA ARG A 192 -12.75 7.02 -0.79
C ARG A 192 -13.35 5.69 -0.30
N ASP A 193 -14.10 5.02 -1.18
CA ASP A 193 -14.66 3.71 -0.88
C ASP A 193 -13.57 2.70 -0.52
N GLY A 194 -13.84 1.92 0.53
CA GLY A 194 -12.99 0.86 1.04
C GLY A 194 -13.49 -0.53 0.68
N TYR A 195 -12.86 -1.54 1.26
CA TYR A 195 -13.23 -2.94 1.07
C TYR A 195 -13.35 -3.68 2.40
N VAL A 196 -14.26 -4.64 2.47
CA VAL A 196 -14.35 -5.57 3.59
C VAL A 196 -14.16 -6.99 3.10
N TYR A 197 -13.21 -7.71 3.69
CA TYR A 197 -13.11 -9.15 3.60
C TYR A 197 -13.81 -9.81 4.78
N LEU A 198 -14.75 -10.70 4.49
CA LEU A 198 -15.38 -11.57 5.47
C LEU A 198 -14.95 -13.02 5.21
N PRO A 199 -14.31 -13.71 6.17
CA PRO A 199 -13.91 -15.10 5.99
C PRO A 199 -15.13 -16.03 5.92
N PRO A 200 -14.96 -17.28 5.41
CA PRO A 200 -16.03 -18.28 5.38
C PRO A 200 -16.79 -18.43 6.70
N ALA A 201 -16.09 -18.43 7.83
CA ALA A 201 -16.70 -18.61 9.15
C ALA A 201 -17.70 -17.50 9.52
N TYR A 202 -17.63 -16.30 8.92
CA TYR A 202 -18.62 -15.24 9.17
C TYR A 202 -20.04 -15.64 8.72
N ARG A 203 -20.16 -16.57 7.76
CA ARG A 203 -21.45 -17.10 7.27
C ARG A 203 -21.93 -18.34 8.03
N ALA A 204 -21.21 -18.77 9.07
CA ALA A 204 -21.55 -19.95 9.87
C ALA A 204 -22.75 -19.73 10.80
N ASP A 205 -23.37 -20.83 11.21
CA ASP A 205 -24.31 -20.92 12.32
C ASP A 205 -23.91 -22.13 13.21
N PRO A 206 -23.49 -21.94 14.48
CA PRO A 206 -23.31 -20.66 15.16
C PRO A 206 -22.18 -19.81 14.55
N ARG A 207 -22.39 -18.49 14.48
CA ARG A 207 -21.39 -17.54 13.99
C ARG A 207 -20.34 -17.26 15.06
N PRO A 208 -19.04 -17.46 14.79
CA PRO A 208 -18.01 -16.97 15.68
C PRO A 208 -17.93 -15.44 15.63
N LEU A 209 -17.79 -14.78 16.78
CA LEU A 209 -17.51 -13.34 16.84
C LEU A 209 -16.03 -13.12 16.49
N LEU A 210 -15.78 -12.89 15.20
CA LEU A 210 -14.44 -12.75 14.65
C LEU A 210 -13.80 -11.40 15.04
N PRO A 211 -12.47 -11.36 15.21
CA PRO A 211 -11.74 -10.11 15.39
C PRO A 211 -11.67 -9.30 14.10
N VAL A 212 -11.28 -8.03 14.22
CA VAL A 212 -11.24 -7.06 13.12
C VAL A 212 -9.83 -6.49 12.96
N VAL A 213 -9.34 -6.45 11.73
CA VAL A 213 -8.14 -5.72 11.33
C VAL A 213 -8.57 -4.55 10.44
N VAL A 214 -8.25 -3.32 10.86
CA VAL A 214 -8.31 -2.15 9.97
C VAL A 214 -6.99 -2.09 9.22
N LEU A 215 -7.05 -2.06 7.89
CA LEU A 215 -5.87 -2.16 7.03
C LEU A 215 -5.77 -0.97 6.08
N MET A 216 -4.59 -0.36 5.95
CA MET A 216 -4.38 0.88 5.21
C MET A 216 -3.24 0.75 4.21
N ALA A 217 -3.42 1.29 3.02
CA ALA A 217 -2.38 1.32 1.99
C ALA A 217 -1.34 2.43 2.26
N GLY A 218 -0.28 2.45 1.45
CA GLY A 218 0.75 3.48 1.47
C GLY A 218 0.33 4.71 0.67
N GLN A 219 1.23 5.69 0.60
CA GLN A 219 1.14 6.84 -0.30
C GLN A 219 2.23 6.71 -1.38
N PRO A 220 1.91 6.87 -2.68
CA PRO A 220 0.56 6.97 -3.24
C PRO A 220 -0.20 5.66 -3.07
N GLY A 221 -1.53 5.72 -3.12
CA GLY A 221 -2.32 4.50 -3.19
C GLY A 221 -3.79 4.66 -2.82
N SER A 222 -4.45 3.52 -2.69
CA SER A 222 -5.88 3.37 -2.44
C SER A 222 -6.19 2.07 -1.68
N PRO A 223 -7.40 1.92 -1.10
CA PRO A 223 -7.82 0.65 -0.51
C PRO A 223 -7.82 -0.53 -1.51
N ALA A 224 -7.94 -0.27 -2.81
CA ALA A 224 -7.98 -1.32 -3.83
C ALA A 224 -6.64 -2.02 -3.99
N ASP A 225 -5.53 -1.36 -3.66
CA ASP A 225 -4.19 -1.87 -3.93
C ASP A 225 -3.88 -3.07 -3.03
N TRP A 226 -4.44 -3.10 -1.81
CA TRP A 226 -4.41 -4.30 -0.95
C TRP A 226 -5.03 -5.52 -1.62
N VAL A 227 -6.08 -5.32 -2.41
CA VAL A 227 -6.75 -6.41 -3.13
C VAL A 227 -5.99 -6.79 -4.39
N ASN A 228 -5.63 -5.80 -5.19
CA ASN A 228 -5.08 -5.97 -6.52
C ASN A 228 -3.60 -6.36 -6.52
N SER A 229 -2.79 -5.66 -5.73
CA SER A 229 -1.34 -5.75 -5.72
C SER A 229 -0.83 -6.47 -4.47
N GLY A 230 -1.45 -6.20 -3.32
CA GLY A 230 -1.20 -6.89 -2.07
C GLY A 230 -1.77 -8.31 -1.99
N GLY A 231 -2.73 -8.66 -2.86
CA GLY A 231 -3.33 -10.00 -2.90
C GLY A 231 -3.99 -10.42 -1.58
N VAL A 232 -4.44 -9.47 -0.76
CA VAL A 232 -4.83 -9.73 0.63
C VAL A 232 -5.98 -10.74 0.74
N GLN A 233 -6.90 -10.75 -0.23
CA GLN A 233 -7.99 -11.73 -0.25
C GLN A 233 -7.46 -13.16 -0.37
N GLN A 234 -6.42 -13.39 -1.19
CA GLN A 234 -5.81 -14.69 -1.32
C GLN A 234 -5.11 -15.11 -0.02
N VAL A 235 -4.35 -14.20 0.59
CA VAL A 235 -3.67 -14.45 1.88
C VAL A 235 -4.68 -14.85 2.96
N LEU A 236 -5.80 -14.14 3.06
CA LEU A 236 -6.85 -14.42 4.04
C LEU A 236 -7.64 -15.69 3.72
N ASP A 237 -7.89 -16.00 2.44
CA ASP A 237 -8.53 -17.25 2.03
C ASP A 237 -7.64 -18.46 2.33
N ASP A 238 -6.34 -18.38 2.04
CA ASP A 238 -5.38 -19.44 2.32
C ASP A 238 -5.23 -19.65 3.84
N PHE A 239 -5.18 -18.56 4.61
CA PHE A 239 -5.23 -18.62 6.07
C PHE A 239 -6.53 -19.27 6.55
N ALA A 240 -7.68 -18.85 6.03
CA ALA A 240 -8.98 -19.41 6.41
C ALA A 240 -9.06 -20.91 6.11
N ALA A 241 -8.60 -21.34 4.93
CA ALA A 241 -8.59 -22.75 4.55
C ALA A 241 -7.75 -23.60 5.53
N ALA A 242 -6.61 -23.08 5.98
CA ALA A 242 -5.75 -23.75 6.96
C ALA A 242 -6.33 -23.77 8.39
N HIS A 243 -7.30 -22.91 8.70
CA HIS A 243 -7.85 -22.72 10.05
C HIS A 243 -9.36 -22.98 10.13
N GLY A 244 -9.88 -23.87 9.27
CA GLY A 244 -11.29 -24.29 9.33
C GLY A 244 -12.28 -23.18 8.97
N GLY A 245 -11.90 -22.27 8.07
CA GLY A 245 -12.70 -21.11 7.66
C GLY A 245 -12.52 -19.87 8.54
N LEU A 246 -11.71 -19.93 9.60
CA LEU A 246 -11.41 -18.79 10.47
C LEU A 246 -10.34 -17.89 9.88
N ALA A 247 -10.61 -16.59 9.81
CA ALA A 247 -9.63 -15.53 9.61
C ALA A 247 -10.15 -14.26 10.33
N PRO A 248 -9.35 -13.20 10.50
CA PRO A 248 -9.91 -11.91 10.89
C PRO A 248 -10.85 -11.37 9.80
N VAL A 249 -11.83 -10.58 10.22
CA VAL A 249 -12.52 -9.65 9.32
C VAL A 249 -11.55 -8.51 9.02
N VAL A 250 -11.32 -8.21 7.74
CA VAL A 250 -10.39 -7.13 7.35
C VAL A 250 -11.15 -6.00 6.69
N VAL A 251 -11.00 -4.79 7.23
CA VAL A 251 -11.63 -3.56 6.74
C VAL A 251 -10.53 -2.67 6.17
N MET A 252 -10.43 -2.64 4.84
CA MET A 252 -9.49 -1.83 4.09
C MET A 252 -10.07 -0.43 3.91
N VAL A 253 -9.45 0.58 4.53
CA VAL A 253 -9.96 1.96 4.56
C VAL A 253 -9.00 2.93 3.89
N ASP A 254 -9.51 4.08 3.45
CA ASP A 254 -8.70 5.13 2.83
C ASP A 254 -8.35 6.21 3.85
N PRO A 255 -7.09 6.33 4.29
CA PRO A 255 -6.66 7.43 5.15
C PRO A 255 -6.15 8.64 4.36
N LEU A 256 -6.04 8.57 3.03
CA LEU A 256 -5.43 9.62 2.18
C LEU A 256 -6.47 10.60 1.60
N GLY A 257 -7.68 10.13 1.32
CA GLY A 257 -8.77 10.92 0.72
C GLY A 257 -8.59 11.19 -0.79
N SER A 258 -7.41 10.95 -1.34
CA SER A 258 -7.10 10.96 -2.77
C SER A 258 -5.84 10.14 -3.04
N GLU A 259 -5.53 9.87 -4.31
CA GLU A 259 -4.40 9.02 -4.71
C GLU A 259 -3.04 9.52 -4.22
N LEU A 260 -2.84 10.84 -4.24
CA LEU A 260 -1.61 11.53 -3.84
C LEU A 260 -1.78 12.30 -2.52
N GLY A 261 -2.86 12.04 -1.77
CA GLY A 261 -3.12 12.76 -0.52
C GLY A 261 -2.11 12.36 0.56
N ASN A 262 -1.74 13.31 1.42
CA ASN A 262 -1.03 13.05 2.66
C ASN A 262 -1.75 13.78 3.79
N THR A 263 -2.43 13.04 4.64
CA THR A 263 -3.19 13.60 5.77
C THR A 263 -2.40 13.55 7.07
N LEU A 264 -1.17 13.03 7.01
CA LEU A 264 -0.33 12.61 8.13
C LEU A 264 -0.97 11.55 9.03
N CYS A 265 -2.18 11.08 8.74
CA CYS A 265 -3.00 10.23 9.62
C CYS A 265 -3.30 10.88 11.00
N MET A 266 -3.24 12.21 11.05
CA MET A 266 -3.45 12.99 12.27
C MET A 266 -4.76 13.79 12.21
N ASP A 267 -5.13 14.38 13.34
CA ASP A 267 -6.10 15.47 13.37
C ASP A 267 -5.35 16.80 13.28
N SER A 268 -5.35 17.40 12.08
CA SER A 268 -4.60 18.62 11.76
C SER A 268 -5.38 19.53 10.81
N SER A 269 -4.73 20.57 10.30
CA SER A 269 -5.26 21.39 9.20
C SER A 269 -5.56 20.60 7.92
N LEU A 270 -4.93 19.43 7.75
CA LEU A 270 -5.04 18.57 6.56
C LEU A 270 -6.24 17.61 6.60
N GLY A 271 -6.87 17.45 7.77
CA GLY A 271 -8.01 16.55 7.97
C GLY A 271 -8.07 16.00 9.39
N LYS A 272 -9.18 15.32 9.71
CA LYS A 272 -9.37 14.65 11.01
C LYS A 272 -9.28 13.14 10.89
N VAL A 273 -8.13 12.64 10.41
CA VAL A 273 -7.98 11.23 10.05
C VAL A 273 -7.77 10.35 11.27
N GLN A 274 -7.14 10.86 12.34
CA GLN A 274 -7.08 10.15 13.61
C GLN A 274 -8.50 9.91 14.15
N THR A 275 -9.37 10.92 14.13
CA THR A 275 -10.79 10.76 14.52
C THR A 275 -11.52 9.76 13.60
N TYR A 276 -11.28 9.81 12.29
CA TYR A 276 -11.88 8.87 11.33
C TYR A 276 -11.53 7.42 11.68
N LEU A 277 -10.26 7.14 11.93
CA LEU A 277 -9.78 5.79 12.24
C LEU A 277 -10.13 5.36 13.67
N ALA A 278 -10.06 6.25 14.65
CA ALA A 278 -10.31 5.92 16.06
C ALA A 278 -11.80 5.83 16.40
N GLN A 279 -12.69 6.45 15.62
CA GLN A 279 -14.12 6.53 15.93
C GLN A 279 -15.02 6.11 14.77
N ASP A 280 -14.96 6.79 13.62
CA ASP A 280 -15.91 6.56 12.53
C ASP A 280 -15.82 5.13 11.96
N VAL A 281 -14.60 4.61 11.77
CA VAL A 281 -14.37 3.24 11.30
C VAL A 281 -14.87 2.20 12.32
N PRO A 282 -14.47 2.23 13.61
CA PRO A 282 -15.03 1.34 14.62
C PRO A 282 -16.55 1.41 14.77
N ASP A 283 -17.14 2.60 14.67
CA ASP A 283 -18.59 2.80 14.77
C ASP A 283 -19.31 2.15 13.58
N TRP A 284 -18.78 2.36 12.38
CA TRP A 284 -19.28 1.70 11.18
C TRP A 284 -19.21 0.18 11.29
N VAL A 285 -18.08 -0.37 11.77
CA VAL A 285 -17.91 -1.82 11.99
C VAL A 285 -18.96 -2.34 12.96
N ARG A 286 -19.17 -1.68 14.11
CA ARG A 286 -20.18 -2.11 15.10
C ARG A 286 -21.61 -2.08 14.55
N ALA A 287 -21.92 -1.08 13.73
CA ALA A 287 -23.23 -0.91 13.13
C ALA A 287 -23.52 -1.99 12.07
N HIS A 288 -22.56 -2.29 11.20
CA HIS A 288 -22.79 -3.11 10.00
C HIS A 288 -22.34 -4.57 10.13
N LEU A 289 -21.43 -4.87 11.05
CA LEU A 289 -20.83 -6.20 11.21
C LEU A 289 -21.11 -6.79 12.60
N GLN A 290 -21.15 -8.12 12.69
CA GLN A 290 -21.30 -8.87 13.94
C GLN A 290 -19.96 -9.53 14.31
N THR A 291 -19.09 -8.73 14.93
CA THR A 291 -17.70 -9.09 15.28
C THR A 291 -17.47 -9.00 16.79
N ALA A 292 -16.30 -9.44 17.26
CA ALA A 292 -15.87 -9.21 18.62
C ALA A 292 -15.64 -7.72 18.88
N THR A 293 -16.05 -7.23 20.05
CA THR A 293 -16.07 -5.79 20.39
C THR A 293 -14.93 -5.35 21.31
N ASP A 294 -14.24 -6.28 21.95
CA ASP A 294 -13.10 -5.98 22.82
C ASP A 294 -11.96 -5.32 22.01
N ARG A 295 -11.22 -4.39 22.61
CA ARG A 295 -10.04 -3.77 21.97
C ARG A 295 -8.99 -4.80 21.59
N ARG A 296 -8.81 -5.87 22.38
CA ARG A 296 -7.87 -6.96 22.12
C ARG A 296 -8.22 -7.72 20.83
N ALA A 297 -9.49 -7.70 20.42
CA ALA A 297 -9.95 -8.28 19.17
C ALA A 297 -9.94 -7.29 18.00
N ARG A 298 -9.36 -6.09 18.18
CA ARG A 298 -9.22 -5.06 17.14
C ARG A 298 -7.76 -4.71 16.95
N SER A 299 -7.32 -4.77 15.70
CA SER A 299 -5.98 -4.35 15.31
C SER A 299 -6.04 -3.35 14.17
N ILE A 300 -4.97 -2.57 14.04
CA ILE A 300 -4.75 -1.66 12.92
C ILE A 300 -3.40 -1.96 12.27
N GLY A 301 -3.32 -1.90 10.96
CA GLY A 301 -2.05 -2.10 10.26
C GLY A 301 -2.05 -1.45 8.90
N GLY A 302 -0.88 -1.40 8.30
CA GLY A 302 -0.73 -0.87 6.96
C GLY A 302 0.70 -0.85 6.49
N ILE A 303 0.89 -0.40 5.26
CA ILE A 303 2.20 -0.30 4.62
C ILE A 303 2.63 1.16 4.47
N SER A 304 3.93 1.45 4.58
CA SER A 304 4.47 2.81 4.35
C SER A 304 3.73 3.85 5.19
N PHE A 305 3.08 4.84 4.57
CA PHE A 305 2.15 5.77 5.23
C PHE A 305 1.15 5.06 6.16
N GLY A 306 0.52 3.97 5.72
CA GLY A 306 -0.41 3.17 6.52
C GLY A 306 0.27 2.45 7.70
N GLY A 307 1.55 2.11 7.56
CA GLY A 307 2.39 1.56 8.64
C GLY A 307 2.61 2.60 9.73
N THR A 308 3.10 3.79 9.35
CA THR A 308 3.25 4.96 10.24
C THR A 308 1.93 5.27 10.95
N CYS A 309 0.82 5.30 10.20
CA CYS A 309 -0.52 5.53 10.69
C CYS A 309 -0.96 4.50 11.74
N SER A 310 -0.61 3.22 11.57
CA SER A 310 -0.94 2.18 12.54
C SER A 310 -0.26 2.42 13.90
N LEU A 311 1.01 2.82 13.90
CA LEU A 311 1.74 3.18 15.11
C LEU A 311 1.15 4.45 15.75
N GLN A 312 0.84 5.46 14.95
CA GLN A 312 0.17 6.68 15.42
C GLN A 312 -1.13 6.38 16.17
N LEU A 313 -1.98 5.50 15.64
CA LEU A 313 -3.23 5.12 16.31
C LEU A 313 -2.96 4.28 17.57
N ALA A 314 -1.92 3.46 17.60
CA ALA A 314 -1.56 2.67 18.78
C ALA A 314 -1.18 3.54 19.99
N VAL A 315 -0.60 4.73 19.77
CA VAL A 315 -0.14 5.63 20.84
C VAL A 315 -1.10 6.80 21.12
N ASN A 316 -1.81 7.29 20.10
CA ASN A 316 -2.78 8.38 20.23
C ASN A 316 -4.18 7.87 20.61
N ALA A 317 -4.54 6.64 20.25
CA ALA A 317 -5.82 6.01 20.57
C ALA A 317 -5.69 4.56 21.13
N PRO A 318 -4.86 4.33 22.17
CA PRO A 318 -4.54 2.99 22.70
C PRO A 318 -5.77 2.21 23.23
N GLN A 319 -6.87 2.90 23.51
CA GLN A 319 -8.14 2.32 23.92
C GLN A 319 -8.91 1.62 22.78
N VAL A 320 -8.57 1.92 21.52
CA VAL A 320 -9.32 1.44 20.35
C VAL A 320 -8.78 0.11 19.83
N TYR A 321 -7.46 0.03 19.66
CA TYR A 321 -6.76 -1.12 19.10
C TYR A 321 -5.86 -1.78 20.14
N GLY A 322 -5.96 -3.10 20.29
CA GLY A 322 -5.11 -3.87 21.19
C GLY A 322 -3.76 -4.25 20.59
N SER A 323 -3.66 -4.26 19.26
CA SER A 323 -2.41 -4.51 18.56
C SER A 323 -2.30 -3.76 17.24
N PHE A 324 -1.07 -3.55 16.77
CA PHE A 324 -0.80 -2.93 15.47
C PHE A 324 0.26 -3.67 14.66
N ALA A 325 0.24 -3.47 13.34
CA ALA A 325 1.26 -3.95 12.41
C ALA A 325 1.74 -2.79 11.53
N ASP A 326 2.95 -2.31 11.82
CA ASP A 326 3.65 -1.29 11.06
C ASP A 326 4.56 -2.00 10.03
N LEU A 327 4.19 -1.90 8.75
CA LEU A 327 4.87 -2.57 7.65
C LEU A 327 5.59 -1.52 6.80
N SER A 328 6.90 -1.39 6.98
CA SER A 328 7.74 -0.41 6.29
C SER A 328 7.31 1.06 6.51
N GLY A 329 6.81 1.42 7.70
CA GLY A 329 6.48 2.82 8.04
C GLY A 329 7.68 3.68 8.42
N GLN A 330 7.42 4.98 8.57
CA GLN A 330 8.41 6.03 8.86
C GLN A 330 8.62 6.23 10.36
N SER A 331 9.74 6.85 10.73
CA SER A 331 10.02 7.21 12.12
C SER A 331 9.18 8.38 12.63
N GLU A 332 8.62 9.17 11.73
CA GLU A 332 7.69 10.26 12.01
C GLU A 332 6.68 10.40 10.85
N PRO A 333 5.48 10.94 11.10
CA PRO A 333 4.60 11.37 10.01
C PRO A 333 5.17 12.64 9.38
N THR A 334 5.38 12.62 8.06
CA THR A 334 6.08 13.72 7.36
C THR A 334 5.44 14.08 6.02
N LEU A 335 5.53 15.37 5.67
CA LEU A 335 5.27 15.92 4.33
C LEU A 335 6.56 15.98 3.47
N GLY A 336 7.67 15.46 3.99
CA GLY A 336 8.98 15.33 3.36
C GLY A 336 10.11 15.91 4.20
N SER A 337 9.81 16.88 5.07
CA SER A 337 10.71 17.28 6.15
C SER A 337 9.95 17.64 7.43
N HIS A 338 10.63 17.54 8.58
CA HIS A 338 10.08 17.95 9.88
C HIS A 338 9.57 19.39 9.86
N ASP A 339 10.41 20.34 9.43
CA ASP A 339 10.08 21.77 9.39
C ASP A 339 8.84 22.05 8.51
N GLU A 340 8.75 21.41 7.34
CA GLU A 340 7.57 21.52 6.47
C GLU A 340 6.32 20.95 7.14
N THR A 341 6.45 19.79 7.77
CA THR A 341 5.35 19.10 8.47
C THR A 341 4.81 19.96 9.60
N VAL A 342 5.66 20.44 10.51
CA VAL A 342 5.27 21.27 11.64
C VAL A 342 4.64 22.58 11.16
N LYS A 343 5.22 23.20 10.12
CA LYS A 343 4.69 24.44 9.56
C LYS A 343 3.30 24.26 8.94
N GLU A 344 3.12 23.29 8.05
CA GLU A 344 1.89 23.16 7.26
C GLU A 344 0.75 22.49 8.06
N ALA A 345 1.06 21.48 8.90
CA ALA A 345 0.06 20.75 9.66
C ALA A 345 -0.26 21.38 11.04
N PHE A 346 0.73 22.04 11.66
CA PHE A 346 0.63 22.57 13.02
C PHE A 346 0.87 24.09 13.10
N GLY A 347 1.00 24.79 11.97
CA GLY A 347 1.19 26.24 11.94
C GLY A 347 2.53 26.70 12.51
N GLY A 348 3.54 25.81 12.55
CA GLY A 348 4.85 26.09 13.14
C GLY A 348 4.93 25.79 14.64
N ASP A 349 3.89 25.20 15.24
CA ASP A 349 3.87 24.84 16.65
C ASP A 349 4.48 23.45 16.88
N GLU A 350 5.78 23.44 17.22
CA GLU A 350 6.53 22.25 17.57
C GLU A 350 5.87 21.45 18.71
N SER A 351 5.35 22.16 19.72
CA SER A 351 4.76 21.50 20.89
C SER A 351 3.45 20.79 20.54
N ALA A 352 2.72 21.29 19.55
CA ALA A 352 1.54 20.64 19.03
C ALA A 352 1.88 19.38 18.21
N PHE A 353 2.98 19.39 17.45
CA PHE A 353 3.50 18.20 16.78
C PHE A 353 3.97 17.15 17.80
N ASP A 354 4.84 17.52 18.74
CA ASP A 354 5.34 16.63 19.80
C ASP A 354 4.21 15.99 20.62
N ALA A 355 3.09 16.69 20.77
CA ALA A 355 1.92 16.21 21.49
C ALA A 355 1.27 14.97 20.84
N VAL A 356 1.44 14.78 19.52
CA VAL A 356 0.84 13.70 18.73
C VAL A 356 1.84 12.78 18.04
N ASP A 357 3.10 13.20 17.92
CA ASP A 357 4.17 12.39 17.33
C ASP A 357 4.43 11.09 18.13
N PRO A 358 4.50 9.92 17.48
CA PRO A 358 4.71 8.66 18.17
C PRO A 358 6.01 8.54 18.97
N ALA A 359 7.13 9.03 18.45
CA ALA A 359 8.42 8.92 19.14
C ALA A 359 8.38 9.72 20.45
N HIS A 360 7.87 10.95 20.39
CA HIS A 360 7.70 11.79 21.58
C HIS A 360 6.69 11.21 22.56
N LEU A 361 5.58 10.62 22.10
CA LEU A 361 4.58 9.98 22.97
C LEU A 361 5.15 8.77 23.71
N MET A 362 5.88 7.91 22.99
CA MET A 362 6.54 6.73 23.56
C MET A 362 7.64 7.09 24.54
N ALA A 363 8.31 8.23 24.38
CA ALA A 363 9.31 8.70 25.34
C ALA A 363 8.72 9.15 26.69
N ARG A 364 7.43 9.54 26.74
CA ARG A 364 6.79 10.11 27.93
C ARG A 364 5.65 9.27 28.54
N ARG A 365 5.21 8.21 27.86
CA ARG A 365 4.09 7.33 28.27
C ARG A 365 4.46 5.87 28.08
N THR A 366 3.75 5.00 28.78
CA THR A 366 3.88 3.54 28.62
C THR A 366 2.61 2.93 28.03
N PHE A 367 2.78 1.81 27.32
CA PHE A 367 1.70 1.11 26.62
C PHE A 367 1.78 -0.42 26.85
N PRO A 368 1.72 -0.88 28.12
CA PRO A 368 1.96 -2.29 28.47
C PRO A 368 0.91 -3.26 27.92
N ASP A 369 -0.28 -2.76 27.61
CA ASP A 369 -1.38 -3.58 27.08
C ASP A 369 -1.46 -3.57 25.54
N THR A 370 -0.43 -3.08 24.84
CA THR A 370 -0.40 -2.98 23.37
C THR A 370 0.67 -3.91 22.80
N ALA A 371 0.28 -4.70 21.79
CA ALA A 371 1.23 -5.52 21.02
C ALA A 371 1.55 -4.87 19.66
N GLY A 372 2.80 -4.92 19.23
CA GLY A 372 3.26 -4.31 17.98
C GLY A 372 4.07 -5.27 17.12
N LEU A 373 3.86 -5.25 15.82
CA LEU A 373 4.71 -5.92 14.84
C LEU A 373 5.29 -4.87 13.90
N PHE A 374 6.61 -4.76 13.88
CA PHE A 374 7.37 -3.94 12.95
C PHE A 374 7.96 -4.85 11.88
N MET A 375 7.73 -4.54 10.62
CA MET A 375 8.29 -5.29 9.49
C MET A 375 8.89 -4.37 8.45
N VAL A 376 9.90 -4.85 7.73
CA VAL A 376 10.51 -4.12 6.62
C VAL A 376 11.20 -5.06 5.64
N GLY A 377 11.31 -4.62 4.39
CA GLY A 377 12.14 -5.26 3.38
C GLY A 377 13.63 -5.26 3.77
N SER A 378 14.30 -6.40 3.69
CA SER A 378 15.72 -6.54 4.05
C SER A 378 16.69 -5.77 3.14
N ALA A 379 16.21 -5.31 1.98
CA ALA A 379 16.93 -4.47 1.03
C ALA A 379 16.35 -3.05 0.94
N ASP A 380 15.42 -2.69 1.84
CA ASP A 380 14.92 -1.33 1.97
C ASP A 380 15.91 -0.52 2.81
N GLY A 381 16.72 0.30 2.14
CA GLY A 381 17.77 1.08 2.80
C GLY A 381 17.25 2.32 3.54
N GLU A 382 15.99 2.70 3.31
CA GLU A 382 15.41 3.95 3.77
C GLU A 382 14.52 3.73 4.99
N PHE A 383 13.61 2.75 4.92
CA PHE A 383 12.65 2.47 5.99
C PHE A 383 13.20 1.49 7.03
N GLU A 384 14.21 0.68 6.72
CA GLU A 384 14.74 -0.30 7.69
C GLU A 384 15.34 0.35 8.94
N PRO A 385 16.17 1.41 8.84
CA PRO A 385 16.69 2.11 10.01
C PRO A 385 15.56 2.77 10.82
N GLN A 386 14.55 3.32 10.14
CA GLN A 386 13.40 3.97 10.77
C GLN A 386 12.53 2.97 11.54
N GLN A 387 12.24 1.81 10.96
CA GLN A 387 11.51 0.73 11.61
C GLN A 387 12.25 0.21 12.84
N ARG A 388 13.58 0.09 12.79
CA ARG A 388 14.38 -0.27 13.98
C ARG A 388 14.29 0.77 15.09
N GLN A 389 14.33 2.06 14.72
CA GLN A 389 14.19 3.16 15.68
C GLN A 389 12.83 3.11 16.38
N MET A 390 11.74 2.97 15.63
CA MET A 390 10.39 2.90 16.20
C MET A 390 10.14 1.62 16.99
N TYR A 391 10.68 0.48 16.54
CA TYR A 391 10.67 -0.75 17.32
C TYR A 391 11.36 -0.58 18.69
N ALA A 392 12.54 0.06 18.71
CA ALA A 392 13.25 0.31 19.96
C ALA A 392 12.47 1.25 20.88
N ALA A 393 11.89 2.33 20.35
CA ALA A 393 11.06 3.27 21.10
C ALA A 393 9.80 2.61 21.68
N ALA A 394 9.09 1.79 20.89
CA ALA A 394 7.91 1.05 21.32
C ALA A 394 8.24 0.03 22.41
N THR A 395 9.37 -0.66 22.29
CA THR A 395 9.87 -1.58 23.30
C THR A 395 10.20 -0.85 24.61
N ALA A 396 10.86 0.31 24.52
CA ALA A 396 11.17 1.15 25.68
C ALA A 396 9.92 1.71 26.37
N ALA A 397 8.86 1.98 25.60
CA ALA A 397 7.54 2.36 26.12
C ALA A 397 6.74 1.18 26.71
N GLY A 398 7.31 -0.02 26.75
CA GLY A 398 6.73 -1.20 27.40
C GLY A 398 5.75 -1.99 26.55
N MET A 399 5.65 -1.74 25.25
CA MET A 399 4.80 -2.54 24.34
C MET A 399 5.36 -3.96 24.17
N HIS A 400 4.49 -4.92 23.86
CA HIS A 400 4.87 -6.27 23.45
C HIS A 400 5.19 -6.31 21.96
N THR A 401 6.46 -6.10 21.60
CA THR A 401 6.88 -5.86 20.21
C THR A 401 7.66 -7.01 19.59
N GLU A 402 7.47 -7.21 18.29
CA GLU A 402 8.33 -8.03 17.44
C GLU A 402 8.86 -7.19 16.26
N PHE A 403 10.10 -7.42 15.87
CA PHE A 403 10.69 -6.87 14.65
C PHE A 403 11.05 -8.02 13.69
N ARG A 404 10.64 -7.92 12.43
CA ARG A 404 10.92 -8.94 11.41
C ARG A 404 11.35 -8.29 10.10
N THR A 405 12.08 -9.03 9.29
CA THR A 405 12.41 -8.63 7.92
C THR A 405 11.92 -9.66 6.93
N VAL A 406 11.53 -9.22 5.73
CA VAL A 406 11.27 -10.11 4.58
C VAL A 406 12.19 -9.74 3.41
N PRO A 407 12.49 -10.65 2.47
CA PRO A 407 13.27 -10.30 1.30
C PRO A 407 12.58 -9.24 0.44
N GLY A 408 13.32 -8.21 0.00
CA GLY A 408 12.80 -7.18 -0.90
C GLY A 408 13.12 -5.76 -0.43
N GLY A 409 12.71 -4.76 -1.22
CA GLY A 409 12.80 -3.33 -0.88
C GLY A 409 11.41 -2.72 -0.68
N HIS A 410 11.24 -1.41 -0.91
CA HIS A 410 9.95 -0.73 -0.73
C HIS A 410 8.98 -0.94 -1.93
N ASN A 411 8.37 -2.12 -2.04
CA ASN A 411 7.51 -2.49 -3.17
C ASN A 411 6.45 -3.53 -2.80
N TRP A 412 5.46 -3.73 -3.68
CA TRP A 412 4.32 -4.61 -3.42
C TRP A 412 4.64 -6.09 -3.22
N SER A 413 5.75 -6.63 -3.76
CA SER A 413 6.14 -8.01 -3.40
C SER A 413 6.56 -8.13 -1.94
N THR A 414 7.27 -7.14 -1.43
CA THR A 414 7.63 -7.05 -0.01
C THR A 414 6.36 -6.92 0.83
N PHE A 415 5.47 -5.98 0.49
CA PHE A 415 4.22 -5.75 1.21
C PHE A 415 3.30 -6.98 1.24
N HIS A 416 3.24 -7.73 0.13
CA HIS A 416 2.56 -9.02 0.07
C HIS A 416 3.19 -10.06 1.02
N ALA A 417 4.52 -10.14 1.07
CA ALA A 417 5.23 -11.03 1.99
C ALA A 417 5.02 -10.61 3.46
N GLU A 418 5.04 -9.31 3.75
CA GLU A 418 4.78 -8.76 5.08
C GLU A 418 3.37 -9.10 5.56
N ILE A 419 2.32 -8.85 4.78
CA ILE A 419 0.96 -9.18 5.20
C ILE A 419 0.75 -10.68 5.37
N THR A 420 1.41 -11.51 4.54
CA THR A 420 1.38 -12.98 4.67
C THR A 420 1.96 -13.44 6.01
N VAL A 421 3.00 -12.76 6.51
CA VAL A 421 3.59 -13.04 7.83
C VAL A 421 2.79 -12.40 8.96
N ALA A 422 2.23 -11.21 8.74
CA ALA A 422 1.50 -10.44 9.74
C ALA A 422 0.14 -11.06 10.09
N VAL A 423 -0.59 -11.63 9.12
CA VAL A 423 -1.92 -12.22 9.37
C VAL A 423 -1.91 -13.29 10.47
N PRO A 424 -1.04 -14.32 10.45
CA PRO A 424 -0.93 -15.27 11.56
C PRO A 424 -0.51 -14.63 12.89
N TRP A 425 0.30 -13.57 12.86
CA TRP A 425 0.70 -12.85 14.08
C TRP A 425 -0.49 -12.11 14.69
N LEU A 426 -1.22 -11.32 13.89
CA LEU A 426 -2.42 -10.60 14.29
C LEU A 426 -3.49 -11.55 14.83
N ALA A 427 -3.71 -12.68 14.14
CA ALA A 427 -4.66 -13.69 14.55
C ALA A 427 -4.36 -14.27 15.95
N ARG A 428 -3.08 -14.38 16.34
CA ARG A 428 -2.68 -14.79 17.70
C ARG A 428 -2.96 -13.70 18.73
N GLN A 429 -2.57 -12.45 18.44
CA GLN A 429 -2.82 -11.31 19.35
C GLN A 429 -4.32 -11.11 19.63
N GLN A 430 -5.15 -11.40 18.62
CA GLN A 430 -6.60 -11.25 18.69
C GLN A 430 -7.34 -12.45 19.30
N GLY A 431 -6.63 -13.50 19.71
CA GLY A 431 -7.24 -14.72 20.26
C GLY A 431 -8.03 -15.53 19.23
N LEU A 432 -7.78 -15.36 17.92
CA LEU A 432 -8.35 -16.20 16.87
C LEU A 432 -7.74 -17.61 16.92
N ILE A 433 -6.41 -17.66 17.04
CA ILE A 433 -5.59 -18.87 17.15
C ILE A 433 -4.60 -18.75 18.32
N ARG A 434 -3.93 -19.85 18.68
CA ARG A 434 -2.93 -19.89 19.76
C ARG A 434 -1.62 -19.23 19.39
#